data_AF-A0A3D5LDM2-F1
#
_entry.id   AF-A0A3D5LDM2-F1
#
_cell.length_a   1.000
_cell.length_b   1.000
_cell.length_c   1.000
_cell.angle_alpha   90.00
_cell.angle_beta   90.00
_cell.angle_gamma   90.00
#
_symmetry.space_group_name_H-M   'P 1'
#
loop_
_entity.id
_entity.type
_entity.pdbx_description
1 polymer ?
#
loop_
_entity_poly.entity_id
_entity_poly.type
_entity_poly.pdbx_seq_one_letter_code
_entity_poly.pdbx_strand_id
1 'polypeptide(L)'
;RDWGYKVNETRLSVDDLMKAGHDGTLEEVFGTGTAAVISPVGELRYKDDVVTVNNFEIGELTQKLYDTLTGIQWGRIPDKYGWTVEVK
;
A
#
# COMPACT_ATOMS: atom_id res chain seq x y z
N ARG A 1 -1.26 10.41 -5.29
CA ARG A 1 -2.12 11.50 -5.83
C ARG A 1 -1.73 11.81 -7.29
N ASP A 2 -0.45 11.88 -7.61
CA ASP A 2 0.07 12.24 -8.94
C ASP A 2 -0.35 11.32 -10.09
N TRP A 3 -0.68 10.06 -9.80
CA TRP A 3 -1.17 9.11 -10.80
C TRP A 3 -2.69 9.13 -10.99
N GLY A 4 -3.39 10.18 -10.52
CA GLY A 4 -4.83 10.35 -10.72
C GLY A 4 -5.73 9.52 -9.80
N TYR A 5 -5.16 8.71 -8.90
CA TYR A 5 -5.95 8.02 -7.87
C TYR A 5 -6.62 9.01 -6.92
N LYS A 6 -7.90 8.77 -6.63
CA LYS A 6 -8.61 9.44 -5.54
C LYS A 6 -8.05 8.95 -4.20
N VAL A 7 -7.43 9.84 -3.44
CA VAL A 7 -6.86 9.54 -2.12
C VAL A 7 -7.77 10.13 -1.05
N ASN A 8 -8.16 9.33 -0.05
CA ASN A 8 -8.98 9.76 1.07
C ASN A 8 -8.25 9.44 2.38
N GLU A 9 -8.18 10.42 3.27
CA GLU A 9 -7.71 10.24 4.64
C GLU A 9 -8.92 10.31 5.56
N THR A 10 -9.32 9.15 6.10
CA THR A 10 -10.54 9.03 6.91
C THR A 10 -10.36 7.94 7.95
N ARG A 11 -11.26 7.92 8.94
CA ARG A 11 -11.43 6.74 9.78
C ARG A 11 -12.09 5.64 8.93
N LEU A 12 -11.49 4.46 8.96
CA LEU A 12 -12.01 3.24 8.34
C LEU A 12 -12.34 2.26 9.46
N SER A 13 -13.57 1.78 9.53
CA SER A 13 -13.97 0.79 10.53
C SER A 13 -13.52 -0.61 10.10
N VAL A 14 -13.27 -1.49 11.07
CA VAL A 14 -12.95 -2.89 10.77
C VAL A 14 -14.14 -3.59 10.12
N ASP A 15 -15.37 -3.26 10.52
CA ASP A 15 -16.57 -3.86 9.94
C ASP A 15 -16.73 -3.51 8.46
N ASP A 16 -16.46 -2.25 8.06
CA ASP A 16 -16.47 -1.83 6.65
C ASP A 16 -15.35 -2.50 5.85
N LEU A 17 -14.16 -2.64 6.45
CA LEU A 17 -13.01 -3.29 5.81
C LEU A 17 -13.27 -4.78 5.57
N MET A 18 -13.78 -5.50 6.57
CA MET A 18 -14.12 -6.92 6.43
C MET A 18 -15.25 -7.11 5.42
N LYS A 19 -16.26 -6.23 5.42
CA LYS A 19 -17.33 -6.24 4.42
C LYS A 19 -16.77 -6.05 3.00
N ALA A 20 -15.90 -5.07 2.78
CA ALA A 20 -15.25 -4.82 1.49
C ALA A 20 -14.39 -6.02 1.04
N GLY A 21 -13.78 -6.71 2.00
CA GLY A 21 -13.07 -7.97 1.78
C GLY A 21 -13.98 -9.06 1.22
N HIS A 22 -15.14 -9.27 1.84
CA HIS A 22 -16.09 -10.32 1.46
C HIS A 22 -16.87 -10.01 0.18
N ASP A 23 -17.19 -8.74 -0.07
CA ASP A 23 -17.92 -8.33 -1.28
C ASP A 23 -17.01 -8.12 -2.51
N GLY A 24 -15.70 -8.29 -2.33
CA GLY A 24 -14.70 -8.23 -3.40
C GLY A 24 -14.37 -6.81 -3.86
N THR A 25 -14.81 -5.77 -3.13
CA THR A 25 -14.43 -4.38 -3.43
C THR A 25 -13.06 -3.99 -2.86
N LEU A 26 -12.50 -4.80 -1.96
CA LEU A 26 -11.12 -4.67 -1.47
C LEU A 26 -10.13 -5.33 -2.43
N GLU A 27 -9.46 -4.52 -3.26
CA GLU A 27 -8.50 -5.02 -4.25
C GLU A 27 -7.11 -5.30 -3.66
N GLU A 28 -6.57 -4.40 -2.84
CA GLU A 28 -5.20 -4.48 -2.31
C GLU A 28 -5.11 -3.89 -0.89
N VAL A 29 -4.20 -4.41 -0.06
CA VAL A 29 -3.86 -3.85 1.26
C VAL A 29 -2.35 -3.90 1.46
N PHE A 30 -1.78 -2.83 2.03
CA PHE A 30 -0.37 -2.79 2.37
C PHE A 30 -0.12 -1.94 3.63
N GLY A 31 0.91 -2.32 4.39
CA GLY A 31 1.52 -1.47 5.41
C GLY A 31 2.65 -0.63 4.80
N THR A 32 2.95 0.52 5.38
CA THR A 32 4.07 1.37 4.99
C THR A 32 4.85 1.85 6.21
N GLY A 33 6.16 1.99 6.06
CA GLY A 33 7.04 2.45 7.13
C GLY A 33 8.51 2.32 6.76
N THR A 34 9.39 3.06 7.42
CA THR A 34 10.81 3.18 7.05
C THR A 34 11.52 1.83 6.86
N ALA A 35 11.22 0.84 7.69
CA ALA A 35 11.89 -0.47 7.64
C ALA A 35 11.51 -1.31 6.42
N ALA A 36 10.26 -1.20 5.93
CA ALA A 36 9.73 -2.08 4.89
C ALA A 36 9.35 -1.32 3.59
N VAL A 37 9.35 0.01 3.62
CA VAL A 37 8.85 0.92 2.58
C VAL A 37 7.37 0.70 2.29
N ILE A 38 7.02 -0.42 1.64
CA ILE A 38 5.68 -0.92 1.38
C ILE A 38 5.70 -2.44 1.60
N SER A 39 4.80 -2.96 2.43
CA SER A 39 4.67 -4.39 2.73
C SER A 39 3.24 -4.85 2.43
N PRO A 40 3.03 -5.74 1.43
CA PRO A 40 1.70 -6.24 1.07
C PRO A 40 1.11 -7.10 2.20
N VAL A 41 -0.21 -7.07 2.36
CA VAL A 41 -0.96 -7.89 3.31
C VAL A 41 -1.74 -8.94 2.53
N GLY A 42 -1.52 -10.22 2.85
CA GLY A 42 -2.22 -11.34 2.19
C GLY A 42 -3.48 -11.83 2.90
N GLU A 43 -3.62 -11.57 4.19
CA GLU A 43 -4.78 -11.99 4.99
C GLU A 43 -5.13 -10.93 6.04
N LEU A 44 -6.42 -10.65 6.18
CA LEU A 44 -7.00 -9.91 7.31
C LEU A 44 -7.78 -10.88 8.18
N ARG A 45 -7.49 -10.87 9.48
CA ARG A 45 -8.21 -11.67 10.48
C ARG A 45 -8.79 -10.77 11.54
N TYR A 46 -10.08 -10.92 11.79
CA TYR A 46 -10.77 -10.24 12.88
C TYR A 46 -11.71 -11.20 13.58
N LYS A 47 -11.41 -11.51 14.85
CA LYS A 47 -12.09 -12.57 15.62
C LYS A 47 -11.99 -13.91 14.85
N ASP A 48 -13.13 -14.54 14.57
CA ASP A 48 -13.23 -15.79 13.83
C ASP A 48 -13.39 -15.60 12.31
N ASP A 49 -13.42 -14.34 11.85
CA ASP A 49 -13.60 -13.99 10.44
C ASP A 49 -12.25 -13.73 9.75
N VAL A 50 -12.13 -14.21 8.52
CA VAL A 50 -10.90 -14.20 7.73
C VAL A 50 -11.21 -13.80 6.30
N VAL A 51 -10.48 -12.81 5.81
CA VAL A 51 -10.49 -12.35 4.43
C VAL A 51 -9.11 -12.55 3.83
N THR A 52 -9.03 -13.35 2.77
CA THR A 52 -7.83 -13.40 1.91
C THR A 52 -7.82 -12.17 1.01
N VAL A 53 -6.70 -11.44 0.99
CA VAL A 53 -6.51 -10.26 0.14
C VAL A 53 -5.72 -10.67 -1.09
N ASN A 54 -6.26 -10.35 -2.27
CA ASN A 54 -5.62 -10.54 -3.58
C ASN A 54 -4.94 -11.92 -3.77
N ASN A 55 -5.51 -13.00 -3.23
CA ASN A 55 -4.95 -14.36 -3.31
C ASN A 55 -3.49 -14.49 -2.82
N PHE A 56 -3.08 -13.70 -1.82
CA PHE A 56 -1.68 -13.62 -1.37
C PHE A 56 -0.69 -13.11 -2.43
N GLU A 57 -1.17 -12.50 -3.50
CA GLU A 57 -0.35 -11.87 -4.53
C GLU A 57 -0.17 -10.37 -4.26
N ILE A 58 0.95 -9.83 -4.71
CA ILE A 58 1.21 -8.38 -4.62
C ILE A 58 0.35 -7.70 -5.68
N GLY A 59 -0.44 -6.73 -5.24
CA GLY A 59 -1.25 -5.94 -6.15
C GLY A 59 -0.42 -4.93 -6.97
N GLU A 60 -0.97 -4.53 -8.12
CA GLU A 60 -0.27 -3.69 -9.09
C GLU A 60 0.08 -2.32 -8.50
N LEU A 61 -0.84 -1.69 -7.77
CA LEU A 61 -0.61 -0.38 -7.17
C LEU A 61 0.41 -0.47 -6.03
N THR A 62 0.32 -1.52 -5.22
CA THR A 62 1.27 -1.80 -4.12
C THR A 62 2.70 -1.92 -4.65
N GLN A 63 2.91 -2.72 -5.70
CA GLN A 63 4.22 -2.88 -6.32
C GLN A 63 4.73 -1.57 -6.93
N LYS A 64 3.86 -0.86 -7.65
CA LYS A 64 4.20 0.42 -8.28
C LYS A 64 4.63 1.48 -7.25
N LEU A 65 3.98 1.54 -6.09
CA LEU A 65 4.37 2.42 -4.98
C LEU A 65 5.75 2.05 -4.43
N TYR A 66 6.01 0.77 -4.18
CA TYR A 66 7.30 0.27 -3.71
C TYR A 66 8.43 0.64 -4.67
N ASP A 67 8.28 0.32 -5.96
CA ASP A 67 9.30 0.58 -6.98
C ASP A 67 9.58 2.06 -7.16
N THR A 68 8.55 2.90 -7.08
CA THR A 68 8.69 4.35 -7.19
C THR A 68 9.45 4.92 -5.99
N LEU A 69 9.05 4.57 -4.77
CA LEU A 69 9.68 5.11 -3.55
C LEU A 69 11.14 4.67 -3.45
N THR A 70 11.42 3.37 -3.64
CA THR A 70 12.79 2.84 -3.63
C THR A 70 13.62 3.36 -4.80
N GLY A 71 13.01 3.56 -5.97
CA GLY A 71 13.65 4.16 -7.12
C GLY A 71 14.13 5.59 -6.85
N ILE A 72 13.33 6.40 -6.14
CA ILE A 72 13.73 7.74 -5.70
C ILE A 72 14.86 7.63 -4.68
N GLN A 73 14.70 6.80 -3.64
CA GLN A 73 15.68 6.61 -2.57
C GLN A 73 17.06 6.17 -3.07
N TRP A 74 17.10 5.32 -4.08
CA TRP A 74 18.33 4.83 -4.69
C TRP A 74 18.83 5.68 -5.87
N GLY A 75 18.17 6.82 -6.16
CA GLY A 75 18.54 7.69 -7.28
C GLY A 75 18.38 7.05 -8.67
N ARG A 76 17.60 5.98 -8.80
CA ARG A 76 17.31 5.31 -10.08
C ARG A 76 16.29 6.07 -10.91
N ILE A 77 15.38 6.79 -10.25
CA ILE A 77 14.42 7.69 -10.91
C ILE A 77 14.50 9.10 -10.31
N PRO A 78 14.11 10.15 -11.06
CA PRO A 78 14.20 11.52 -10.58
C PRO A 78 13.36 11.79 -9.33
N ASP A 79 13.97 12.44 -8.35
CA ASP A 79 13.28 12.97 -7.17
C ASP A 79 12.60 14.29 -7.50
N LYS A 80 11.31 14.23 -7.86
CA LYS A 80 10.51 15.41 -8.20
C LYS A 80 10.19 16.31 -7.01
N TYR A 81 10.39 15.82 -5.79
CA TYR A 81 9.93 16.47 -4.56
C TYR A 81 11.06 16.93 -3.65
N GLY A 82 12.31 16.61 -3.97
CA GLY A 82 13.48 16.95 -3.16
C GLY A 82 13.47 16.25 -1.80
N TRP A 83 13.03 14.99 -1.75
CA TRP A 83 13.04 14.14 -0.56
C TRP A 83 14.42 13.59 -0.22
N THR A 84 15.28 13.42 -1.22
CA THR A 84 16.63 12.88 -1.08
C THR A 84 17.64 14.01 -0.91
N VAL A 85 18.60 13.80 -0.01
CA VAL A 85 19.69 14.74 0.25
C VAL A 85 21.01 14.00 0.20
N GLU A 86 22.02 14.65 -0.35
CA GLU A 86 23.39 14.15 -0.29
C GLU A 86 23.90 14.25 1.15
N VAL A 87 24.36 13.12 1.70
CA VAL A 87 24.99 13.06 3.02
C VAL A 87 26.49 13.12 2.83
N LYS A 88 27.15 14.08 3.48
CA LYS A 88 28.61 14.26 3.46
C LYS A 88 29.28 13.51 4.59
#